data_AF-A0A832F508-F1
#
_entry.id   AF-A0A832F508-F1
#
_cell.length_a   1.000
_cell.length_b   1.000
_cell.length_c   1.000
_cell.angle_alpha   90.00
_cell.angle_beta   90.00
_cell.angle_gamma   90.00
#
_symmetry.space_group_name_H-M   'P 1'
#
loop_
_entity.id
_entity.type
_entity.pdbx_description
1 polymer ?
#
loop_
_entity_poly.entity_id
_entity_poly.type
_entity_poly.pdbx_seq_one_letter_code
_entity_poly.pdbx_strand_id
1 'polypeptide(L)'
;MLRKVPDLWAEERAARRQGISLIAGVDEAGRGPLAGPVVAACVILPFDAVLPLLADSKSLSPRQRDCAYQSIVEAALAIGVG
;
A
#
# COMPACT_ATOMS: atom_id res chain seq x y z
N MET A 1 -8.88 -26.14 -6.13
CA MET A 1 -8.07 -25.79 -4.94
C MET A 1 -8.17 -24.28 -4.76
N LEU A 2 -8.98 -23.80 -3.82
CA LEU A 2 -9.19 -22.36 -3.63
C LEU A 2 -7.90 -21.74 -3.05
N ARG A 3 -7.25 -20.86 -3.80
CA ARG A 3 -6.11 -20.07 -3.33
C ARG A 3 -6.64 -19.18 -2.20
N LYS A 4 -6.15 -19.34 -0.97
CA LYS A 4 -6.46 -18.44 0.15
C LYS A 4 -6.02 -17.04 -0.29
N VAL A 5 -6.96 -16.13 -0.51
CA VAL A 5 -6.63 -14.71 -0.73
C VAL A 5 -6.06 -14.21 0.59
N PRO A 6 -4.82 -13.72 0.64
CA PRO A 6 -4.25 -13.20 1.86
C PRO A 6 -5.09 -12.00 2.31
N ASP A 7 -5.36 -11.99 3.60
CA ASP A 7 -6.13 -10.93 4.23
C ASP A 7 -5.24 -9.71 4.44
N LEU A 8 -5.30 -8.75 3.51
CA LEU A 8 -4.42 -7.57 3.46
C LEU A 8 -4.59 -6.61 4.63
N TRP A 9 -5.62 -6.80 5.47
CA TRP A 9 -6.00 -5.90 6.55
C TRP A 9 -5.76 -6.50 7.95
N ALA A 10 -5.08 -7.65 8.03
CA ALA A 10 -4.98 -8.43 9.27
C ALA A 10 -4.30 -7.63 10.39
N GLU A 11 -3.22 -6.93 10.07
CA GLU A 11 -2.44 -6.13 11.01
C GLU A 11 -3.22 -4.87 11.43
N GLU A 12 -3.89 -4.21 10.47
CA GLU A 12 -4.71 -3.03 10.74
C GLU A 12 -5.89 -3.37 11.65
N ARG A 13 -6.51 -4.53 11.47
CA ARG A 13 -7.57 -5.02 12.38
C ARG A 13 -7.03 -5.33 13.77
N ALA A 14 -5.79 -5.79 13.89
CA ALA A 14 -5.18 -6.02 15.20
C ALA A 14 -4.92 -4.69 15.92
N ALA A 15 -4.35 -3.70 15.22
CA ALA A 15 -4.11 -2.36 15.75
C ALA A 15 -5.42 -1.65 16.16
N ARG A 16 -6.48 -1.76 15.36
CA ARG A 16 -7.80 -1.20 15.70
C ARG A 16 -8.43 -1.80 16.93
N ARG A 17 -8.24 -3.09 17.19
CA ARG A 17 -8.68 -3.74 18.44
C ARG A 17 -7.97 -3.18 19.67
N GLN A 18 -6.84 -2.51 19.50
CA GLN A 18 -6.11 -1.79 20.55
C GLN A 18 -6.48 -0.30 20.63
N GLY A 19 -7.48 0.17 19.86
CA GLY A 19 -7.90 1.57 19.83
C GLY A 19 -7.10 2.47 18.88
N ILE A 20 -6.18 1.90 18.08
CA ILE A 20 -5.40 2.66 17.10
C ILE A 20 -6.22 2.82 15.82
N SER A 21 -6.56 4.06 15.45
CA SER A 21 -7.46 4.35 14.32
C SER A 21 -6.75 4.80 13.04
N LEU A 22 -5.56 5.42 13.19
CA LEU A 22 -4.70 5.87 12.09
C LEU A 22 -3.50 4.93 11.99
N ILE A 23 -3.44 4.17 10.90
CA ILE A 23 -2.39 3.17 10.65
C ILE A 23 -1.78 3.49 9.30
N ALA A 24 -0.45 3.59 9.27
CA ALA A 24 0.30 3.89 8.07
C ALA A 24 1.03 2.64 7.57
N GLY A 25 0.84 2.31 6.29
CA GLY A 25 1.70 1.36 5.59
C GLY A 25 2.95 2.07 5.06
N VAL A 26 4.09 1.38 5.11
CA VAL A 26 5.39 1.92 4.64
C VAL A 26 6.06 0.89 3.74
N ASP A 27 6.63 1.35 2.62
CA ASP A 27 7.42 0.52 1.71
C ASP A 27 8.48 1.38 0.99
N GLU A 28 9.58 0.75 0.55
CA GLU A 28 10.68 1.42 -0.15
C GLU A 28 10.94 0.86 -1.56
N ALA A 29 11.41 1.74 -2.44
CA ALA A 29 11.87 1.39 -3.78
C ALA A 29 13.29 1.91 -4.01
N GLY A 30 14.07 1.19 -4.82
CA GLY A 30 15.41 1.62 -5.24
C GLY A 30 16.58 1.04 -4.43
N ARG A 31 16.36 0.06 -3.52
CA ARG A 31 17.45 -0.58 -2.75
C ARG A 31 18.38 -1.52 -3.56
N GLY A 32 18.03 -1.84 -4.80
CA GLY A 32 18.70 -2.85 -5.64
C GLY A 32 19.66 -2.31 -6.71
N PRO A 33 19.34 -1.20 -7.41
CA PRO A 33 20.24 -0.59 -8.39
C PRO A 33 21.60 -0.17 -7.80
N LEU A 34 22.64 -0.14 -8.64
CA LEU A 34 24.00 0.32 -8.28
C LEU A 34 24.06 1.83 -7.97
N ALA A 35 23.17 2.61 -8.58
CA ALA A 35 23.10 4.05 -8.42
C ALA A 35 21.64 4.53 -8.49
N GLY A 36 21.38 5.71 -7.91
CA GLY A 36 20.05 6.28 -7.75
C GLY A 36 19.62 6.31 -6.28
N PRO A 37 18.65 7.17 -5.92
CA PRO A 37 18.16 7.26 -4.56
C PRO A 37 17.32 6.02 -4.18
N VAL A 38 17.32 5.70 -2.89
CA VAL A 38 16.26 4.90 -2.28
C VAL A 38 15.19 5.87 -1.83
N VAL A 39 13.93 5.56 -2.14
CA VAL A 39 12.78 6.38 -1.76
C VAL A 39 11.80 5.50 -0.99
N ALA A 40 11.28 6.00 0.12
CA ALA A 40 10.23 5.37 0.91
C ALA A 40 8.94 6.17 0.82
N ALA A 41 7.81 5.47 0.86
CA ALA A 41 6.49 6.07 0.95
C ALA A 41 5.79 5.61 2.23
N CYS A 42 5.01 6.51 2.83
CA CYS A 42 4.18 6.26 4.00
C CYS A 42 2.75 6.69 3.68
N VAL A 43 1.79 5.78 3.76
CA VAL A 43 0.41 6.00 3.31
C VAL A 43 -0.57 5.55 4.41
N ILE A 44 -1.47 6.46 4.80
CA ILE A 44 -2.61 6.14 5.68
C ILE A 44 -3.84 6.00 4.78
N LEU A 45 -4.41 4.79 4.71
CA LEU A 45 -5.65 4.53 3.98
C LEU A 45 -6.87 4.54 4.92
N PRO A 46 -8.07 4.89 4.41
CA PRO A 46 -9.31 4.58 5.09
C PRO A 46 -9.40 3.06 5.34
N PHE A 47 -9.87 2.68 6.52
CA PHE A 47 -10.00 1.27 6.86
C PHE A 47 -11.03 0.57 5.95
N ASP A 48 -10.72 -0.67 5.58
CA ASP A 48 -11.47 -1.47 4.60
C ASP A 48 -11.59 -0.82 3.21
N ALA A 49 -10.69 0.12 2.85
CA ALA A 49 -10.62 0.66 1.50
C ALA A 49 -10.41 -0.48 0.48
N VAL A 50 -11.28 -0.56 -0.53
CA VAL A 50 -11.19 -1.55 -1.59
C VAL A 50 -10.48 -0.94 -2.79
N LEU A 51 -9.19 -1.24 -2.93
CA LEU A 51 -8.34 -0.78 -4.03
C LEU A 51 -7.96 -1.98 -4.91
N PRO A 52 -8.65 -2.22 -6.05
CA PRO A 52 -8.51 -3.47 -6.81
C PRO A 52 -7.10 -3.79 -7.30
N LEU A 53 -6.28 -2.76 -7.56
CA LEU A 53 -4.92 -2.91 -8.07
C LEU A 53 -3.85 -3.00 -6.97
N LEU A 54 -4.24 -2.97 -5.69
CA LEU A 54 -3.28 -2.99 -4.57
C LEU A 54 -2.68 -4.38 -4.31
N ALA A 55 -3.36 -5.46 -4.71
CA ALA A 55 -3.12 -6.80 -4.19
C ALA A 55 -1.95 -7.60 -4.81
N ASP A 56 -1.25 -7.12 -5.84
CA ASP A 56 0.00 -7.74 -6.31
C ASP A 56 0.77 -6.80 -7.27
N SER A 57 1.43 -5.78 -6.72
CA SER A 57 2.15 -4.75 -7.50
C SER A 57 3.20 -5.31 -8.47
N LYS A 58 3.73 -6.51 -8.19
CA LYS A 58 4.75 -7.20 -8.99
C LYS A 58 4.22 -7.73 -10.33
N SER A 59 2.90 -7.82 -10.48
CA SER A 59 2.23 -8.25 -11.70
C SER A 59 1.67 -7.10 -12.55
N LEU A 60 1.78 -5.86 -12.07
CA LEU A 60 1.18 -4.70 -12.73
C LEU A 60 2.06 -4.17 -13.86
N SER A 61 1.45 -3.94 -15.02
CA SER A 61 2.03 -3.12 -16.09
C SER A 61 2.25 -1.67 -15.64
N PRO A 62 3.12 -0.89 -16.32
CA PRO A 62 3.31 0.53 -15.99
C PRO A 62 2.00 1.31 -15.90
N ARG A 63 1.10 1.13 -16.89
CA ARG A 63 -0.22 1.79 -16.90
C ARG A 63 -1.10 1.39 -15.71
N GLN A 64 -1.08 0.12 -15.31
CA GLN A 64 -1.83 -0.32 -14.13
C GLN A 64 -1.27 0.26 -12.84
N ARG A 65 0.06 0.45 -12.75
CA ARG A 65 0.67 1.14 -11.60
C ARG A 65 0.25 2.60 -11.53
N ASP A 66 0.17 3.30 -12.66
CA ASP A 66 -0.30 4.68 -12.71
C ASP A 66 -1.76 4.79 -12.25
N CYS A 67 -2.63 3.88 -12.70
CA CYS A 67 -4.01 3.80 -12.22
C CYS A 67 -4.08 3.49 -10.72
N ALA A 68 -3.27 2.55 -10.22
CA ALA A 68 -3.22 2.20 -8.81
C ALA A 68 -2.75 3.39 -7.96
N TYR A 69 -1.71 4.08 -8.40
CA TYR A 69 -1.20 5.30 -7.76
C TYR A 69 -2.31 6.35 -7.65
N GLN A 70 -3.04 6.62 -8.74
CA GLN A 70 -4.14 7.57 -8.72
C GLN A 70 -5.22 7.18 -7.71
N SER A 71 -5.66 5.91 -7.70
CA SER A 71 -6.64 5.44 -6.72
C SER A 71 -6.16 5.53 -5.27
N ILE A 72 -4.86 5.30 -5.03
CA ILE A 72 -4.26 5.46 -3.69
C ILE A 72 -4.27 6.93 -3.28
N VAL A 73 -3.82 7.83 -4.15
CA VAL A 73 -3.76 9.28 -3.87
C VAL A 73 -5.15 9.86 -3.61
N GLU A 74 -6.14 9.45 -4.39
CA GLU A 74 -7.53 9.91 -4.22
C GLU A 74 -8.17 9.38 -2.93
N ALA A 75 -7.83 8.15 -2.51
CA ALA A 75 -8.44 7.53 -1.33
C ALA A 75 -7.70 7.83 -0.02
N ALA A 76 -6.39 8.08 -0.06
CA ALA A 76 -5.56 8.18 1.14
C ALA A 76 -5.96 9.36 2.03
N LEU A 77 -5.88 9.14 3.35
CA LEU A 77 -6.06 10.18 4.36
C LEU A 77 -4.81 11.05 4.48
N ALA A 78 -3.62 10.46 4.30
CA ALA A 78 -2.35 11.17 4.31
C ALA A 78 -1.28 10.36 3.54
N ILE A 79 -0.35 11.08 2.91
CA ILE A 79 0.79 10.52 2.17
C ILE A 79 2.06 11.31 2.51
N GLY A 80 3.16 10.61 2.75
CA GLY A 80 4.51 11.17 2.82
C GLY A 80 5.47 10.35 1.94
N VAL A 81 6.46 11.03 1.34
CA VAL A 81 7.51 10.42 0.51
C VAL A 81 8.85 11.06 0.90
N GLY A 82 9.91 10.25 1.03
CA GLY A 82 11.25 10.72 1.44
C GLY A 82 12.38 9.76 1.08
#